data_AF-A0A1M4XBJ5-F1
#
_entry.id   AF-A0A1M4XBJ5-F1
#
_cell.length_a   1.000
_cell.length_b   1.000
_cell.length_c   1.000
_cell.angle_alpha   90.00
_cell.angle_beta   90.00
_cell.angle_gamma   90.00
#
_symmetry.space_group_name_H-M   'P 1'
#
loop_
_entity.id
_entity.type
_entity.pdbx_description
1 polymer ?
#
loop_
_entity_poly.entity_id
_entity_poly.type
_entity_poly.pdbx_seq_one_letter_code
_entity_poly.pdbx_strand_id
1 'polypeptide(L)'
;MLKRVSLILFATGLSACGSSSGTGPFGRPDIKPPAFSATAGNLAIAGGGGIRFSNRIDPKGGNLYDAEVLPGTPAPVPAPTSGSARMTGPFALRHVTDLRLTDKTYSGKVKNVSGTITLNADFGAGTLRGAGDGLTVDGRLKGDTLSGTASYGGVRGKLDGFAGATNAIGIFEGKAPDSSIAGGFVVAE
;
A
#
# COMPACT_ATOMS: atom_id res chain seq x y z
N MET A 1 -59.37 7.73 38.46
CA MET A 1 -59.26 6.87 37.27
C MET A 1 -58.00 7.23 36.50
N LEU A 2 -57.27 6.20 36.10
CA LEU A 2 -55.87 6.19 35.69
C LEU A 2 -55.71 6.51 34.19
N LYS A 3 -54.74 7.36 33.80
CA LYS A 3 -53.88 7.10 32.63
C LYS A 3 -52.61 7.95 32.67
N ARG A 4 -51.50 7.28 32.97
CA ARG A 4 -50.12 7.76 32.83
C ARG A 4 -49.70 7.65 31.36
N VAL A 5 -48.98 8.64 30.84
CA VAL A 5 -48.06 8.44 29.71
C VAL A 5 -46.74 9.08 30.11
N SER A 6 -45.75 8.23 30.38
CA SER A 6 -44.36 8.59 30.62
C SER A 6 -43.68 8.88 29.30
N LEU A 7 -43.06 10.05 29.17
CA LEU A 7 -42.14 10.35 28.08
C LEU A 7 -40.72 9.95 28.50
N ILE A 8 -40.17 8.95 27.82
CA ILE A 8 -38.82 8.44 28.03
C ILE A 8 -37.84 9.35 27.26
N LEU A 9 -36.94 10.01 27.99
CA LEU A 9 -35.76 10.69 27.44
C LEU A 9 -34.67 9.62 27.21
N PHE A 10 -34.21 9.44 25.98
CA PHE A 10 -33.02 8.65 25.65
C PHE A 10 -31.98 9.51 24.93
N ALA A 11 -30.77 9.51 25.50
CA ALA A 11 -29.44 9.48 24.87
C ALA A 11 -28.46 10.28 25.75
N THR A 12 -27.77 9.67 26.73
CA THR A 12 -26.44 9.02 26.59
C THR A 12 -25.58 9.75 25.56
N GLY A 13 -24.51 10.46 25.91
CA GLY A 13 -23.44 10.07 26.80
C GLY A 13 -22.17 9.92 25.96
N LEU A 14 -21.25 10.87 26.14
CA LEU A 14 -19.83 10.92 25.75
C LEU A 14 -19.36 10.18 24.48
N SER A 15 -18.71 10.93 23.60
CA SER A 15 -17.37 10.56 23.11
C SER A 15 -16.65 11.83 22.71
N ALA A 16 -15.74 12.25 23.59
CA ALA A 16 -14.75 13.28 23.29
C ALA A 16 -13.88 12.78 22.12
N CYS A 17 -14.02 13.38 20.95
CA CYS A 17 -13.01 13.24 19.89
C CYS A 17 -11.87 14.19 20.24
N GLY A 18 -11.10 13.83 21.27
CA GLY A 18 -9.78 14.38 21.50
C GLY A 18 -8.82 13.67 20.55
N SER A 19 -8.74 14.13 19.30
CA SER A 19 -7.65 13.78 18.41
C SER A 19 -6.40 14.47 18.96
N SER A 20 -5.70 13.80 19.87
CA SER A 20 -4.33 14.14 20.20
C SER A 20 -3.49 13.96 18.93
N SER A 21 -3.28 15.06 18.22
CA SER A 21 -2.23 15.21 17.22
C SER A 21 -0.89 15.05 17.95
N GLY A 22 -0.42 13.81 18.02
CA GLY A 22 0.93 13.48 18.45
C GLY A 22 1.92 14.00 17.42
N THR A 23 2.31 15.26 17.55
CA THR A 23 3.49 15.86 16.93
C THR A 23 4.73 15.31 17.63
N GLY A 24 5.06 14.05 17.36
CA GLY A 24 6.46 13.63 17.41
C GLY A 24 7.22 14.32 16.27
N PRO A 25 8.56 14.51 16.38
CA PRO A 25 9.35 15.18 15.34
C PRO A 25 9.35 14.45 13.99
N PHE A 26 8.76 13.25 13.91
CA PHE A 26 8.41 12.55 12.68
C PHE A 26 7.00 11.98 12.81
N GLY A 27 5.99 12.77 12.46
CA GLY A 27 4.61 12.29 12.36
C GLY A 27 4.48 11.22 11.28
N ARG A 28 3.42 10.40 11.36
CA ARG A 28 3.01 9.52 10.25
C ARG A 28 3.15 10.31 8.94
N PRO A 29 3.80 9.74 7.90
CA PRO A 29 3.82 10.44 6.62
C PRO A 29 2.39 10.78 6.27
N ASP A 30 2.10 12.06 6.02
CA ASP A 30 0.78 12.47 5.58
C ASP A 30 0.61 11.97 4.15
N ILE A 31 0.08 10.76 4.02
CA ILE A 31 -0.05 10.07 2.75
C ILE A 31 -1.34 10.56 2.12
N LYS A 32 -1.22 11.20 0.96
CA LYS A 32 -2.36 11.62 0.17
C LYS A 32 -3.11 10.39 -0.33
N PRO A 33 -4.44 10.47 -0.52
CA PRO A 33 -5.21 9.40 -1.14
C PRO A 33 -4.57 8.98 -2.48
N PRO A 34 -4.60 7.68 -2.82
CA PRO A 34 -4.15 7.21 -4.12
C PRO A 34 -4.84 7.96 -5.25
N ALA A 35 -4.09 8.37 -6.26
CA ALA A 35 -4.65 8.92 -7.48
C ALA A 35 -4.28 8.07 -8.70
N PHE A 36 -5.17 8.05 -9.68
CA PHE A 36 -5.03 7.25 -10.89
C PHE A 36 -5.29 8.10 -12.12
N SER A 37 -4.52 7.84 -13.17
CA SER A 37 -4.78 8.33 -14.52
C SER A 37 -5.17 7.17 -15.44
N ALA A 38 -5.40 7.47 -16.72
CA ALA A 38 -5.64 6.44 -17.73
C ALA A 38 -4.51 5.41 -17.81
N THR A 39 -3.26 5.80 -17.54
CA THR A 39 -2.06 4.97 -17.77
C THR A 39 -1.23 4.66 -16.53
N ALA A 40 -1.46 5.35 -15.41
CA ALA A 40 -0.62 5.24 -14.22
C ALA A 40 -1.42 5.40 -12.93
N GLY A 41 -0.75 5.20 -11.80
CA GLY A 41 -1.21 5.60 -10.48
C GLY A 41 -0.07 6.12 -9.62
N ASN A 42 -0.39 6.78 -8.52
CA ASN A 42 0.57 7.28 -7.56
C ASN A 42 0.05 7.24 -6.11
N LEU A 43 1.00 7.08 -5.18
CA LEU A 43 0.83 7.30 -3.75
C LEU A 43 1.76 8.43 -3.35
N ALA A 44 1.23 9.64 -3.14
CA ALA A 44 2.04 10.80 -2.83
C ALA A 44 2.16 11.03 -1.31
N ILE A 45 3.33 11.45 -0.85
CA ILE A 45 3.58 11.87 0.54
C ILE A 45 3.54 13.40 0.57
N ALA A 46 2.83 14.01 1.52
CA ALA A 46 2.58 15.45 1.55
C ALA A 46 3.86 16.30 1.68
N GLY A 47 4.90 15.76 2.32
CA GLY A 47 6.24 16.37 2.41
C GLY A 47 7.09 16.26 1.14
N GLY A 48 6.60 15.61 0.08
CA GLY A 48 7.33 15.35 -1.15
C GLY A 48 7.61 13.85 -1.37
N GLY A 49 7.88 13.48 -2.63
CA GLY A 49 8.12 12.10 -3.03
C GLY A 49 6.87 11.22 -3.07
N GLY A 50 7.05 9.93 -2.80
CA GLY A 50 6.03 8.90 -2.89
C GLY A 50 6.37 7.81 -3.90
N ILE A 51 5.34 7.21 -4.47
CA ILE A 51 5.47 6.11 -5.44
C ILE A 51 4.71 6.48 -6.71
N ARG A 52 5.27 6.13 -7.86
CA ARG A 52 4.57 6.11 -9.14
C ARG A 52 4.63 4.70 -9.73
N PHE A 53 3.55 4.29 -10.38
CA PHE A 53 3.50 3.00 -11.05
C PHE A 53 2.66 3.08 -12.32
N SER A 54 2.95 2.19 -13.27
CA SER A 54 2.16 1.99 -14.47
C SER A 54 1.98 0.50 -14.73
N ASN A 55 0.82 0.14 -15.25
CA ASN A 55 0.55 -1.20 -15.78
C ASN A 55 -0.50 -1.05 -16.87
N ARG A 56 -0.08 -1.27 -18.12
CA ARG A 56 -0.84 -0.98 -19.32
C ARG A 56 -0.60 -2.02 -20.40
N ILE A 57 -1.59 -2.16 -21.27
CA ILE A 57 -1.52 -3.03 -22.43
C ILE A 57 -1.29 -2.14 -23.64
N ASP A 58 -0.14 -2.30 -24.29
CA ASP A 58 0.11 -1.78 -25.62
C ASP A 58 -0.28 -2.87 -26.64
N PRO A 59 -1.26 -2.62 -27.52
CA PRO A 59 -1.69 -3.58 -28.53
C PRO A 59 -0.54 -4.18 -29.35
N LYS A 60 0.53 -3.41 -29.60
CA LYS A 60 1.69 -3.86 -30.37
C LYS A 60 2.94 -4.06 -29.51
N GLY A 61 3.03 -3.37 -28.38
CA GLY A 61 4.16 -3.37 -27.45
C GLY A 61 4.06 -4.37 -26.30
N GLY A 62 2.92 -5.03 -26.12
CA GLY A 62 2.72 -6.01 -25.07
C GLY A 62 2.28 -5.41 -23.74
N ASN A 63 2.53 -6.15 -22.67
CA ASN A 63 2.21 -5.73 -21.32
C ASN A 63 3.37 -4.93 -20.74
N LEU A 64 3.13 -3.65 -20.45
CA LEU A 64 4.12 -2.70 -19.96
C LEU A 64 3.76 -2.34 -18.53
N TYR A 65 4.64 -2.71 -17.59
CA TYR A 65 4.46 -2.46 -16.17
C TYR A 65 5.77 -2.00 -15.55
N ASP A 66 5.68 -1.08 -14.60
CA ASP A 66 6.82 -0.46 -13.93
C ASP A 66 6.36 0.19 -12.63
N ALA A 67 7.24 0.25 -11.65
CA ALA A 67 7.02 0.96 -10.39
C ALA A 67 8.32 1.62 -9.90
N GLU A 68 8.20 2.86 -9.42
CA GLU A 68 9.34 3.67 -8.98
C GLU A 68 9.03 4.42 -7.69
N VAL A 69 10.05 4.56 -6.84
CA VAL A 69 10.03 5.49 -5.70
C VAL A 69 10.48 6.86 -6.21
N LEU A 70 9.68 7.88 -5.97
CA LEU A 70 9.94 9.23 -6.47
C LEU A 70 11.06 9.92 -5.68
N PRO A 71 11.86 10.78 -6.33
CA PRO A 71 12.82 11.65 -5.63
C PRO A 71 12.14 12.50 -4.55
N GLY A 72 12.86 12.75 -3.46
CA GLY A 72 12.33 13.49 -2.30
C GLY A 72 11.47 12.65 -1.35
N THR A 73 11.32 11.34 -1.61
CA THR A 73 10.75 10.41 -0.64
C THR A 73 11.64 10.38 0.61
N PRO A 74 11.10 10.69 1.80
CA PRO A 74 11.90 10.71 3.03
C PRO A 74 12.55 9.34 3.28
N ALA A 75 13.86 9.34 3.55
CA ALA A 75 14.55 8.13 3.96
C ALA A 75 13.98 7.65 5.30
N PRO A 76 13.74 6.35 5.47
CA PRO A 76 13.31 5.82 6.75
C PRO A 76 14.34 6.06 7.85
N VAL A 77 13.86 6.25 9.09
CA VAL A 77 14.74 6.22 10.27
C VAL A 77 15.33 4.82 10.37
N PRO A 78 16.65 4.65 10.60
CA PRO A 78 17.28 3.33 10.62
C PRO A 78 16.52 2.32 11.49
N ALA A 79 16.29 1.13 10.94
CA ALA A 79 15.64 0.06 11.67
C ALA A 79 16.49 -0.36 12.88
N PRO A 80 15.88 -0.60 14.06
CA PRO A 80 16.60 -1.19 15.18
C PRO A 80 17.05 -2.62 14.83
N THR A 81 17.99 -3.18 15.59
CA THR A 81 18.48 -4.56 15.37
C THR A 81 17.57 -5.62 16.00
N SER A 82 16.57 -5.22 16.79
CA SER A 82 15.63 -6.11 17.46
C SER A 82 14.31 -5.39 17.76
N GLY A 83 13.30 -6.16 18.19
CA GLY A 83 11.95 -5.67 18.45
C GLY A 83 11.01 -5.82 17.26
N SER A 84 9.81 -5.28 17.38
CA SER A 84 8.76 -5.38 16.38
C SER A 84 7.97 -4.09 16.28
N ALA A 85 7.45 -3.79 15.09
CA ALA A 85 6.56 -2.66 14.85
C ALA A 85 5.38 -3.09 14.00
N ARG A 86 4.18 -2.57 14.30
CA ARG A 86 2.97 -2.81 13.50
C ARG A 86 2.65 -1.54 12.70
N MET A 87 2.89 -1.59 11.40
CA MET A 87 2.72 -0.46 10.49
C MET A 87 1.44 -0.64 9.67
N THR A 88 0.68 0.44 9.48
CA THR A 88 -0.53 0.44 8.65
C THR A 88 -0.50 1.61 7.70
N GLY A 89 -1.06 1.43 6.50
CA GLY A 89 -1.17 2.51 5.53
C GLY A 89 -1.77 2.07 4.22
N PRO A 90 -1.94 3.02 3.27
CA PRO A 90 -2.51 2.73 1.98
C PRO A 90 -1.56 1.95 1.08
N PHE A 91 -2.16 1.14 0.21
CA PHE A 91 -1.52 0.64 -0.99
C PHE A 91 -2.34 1.02 -2.21
N ALA A 92 -1.68 1.03 -3.37
CA ALA A 92 -2.32 1.21 -4.65
C ALA A 92 -1.58 0.43 -5.72
N LEU A 93 -2.33 -0.15 -6.66
CA LEU A 93 -1.78 -0.93 -7.76
C LEU A 93 -2.71 -0.89 -8.97
N ARG A 94 -2.14 -1.23 -10.12
CA ARG A 94 -2.88 -1.57 -11.34
C ARG A 94 -2.74 -3.05 -11.61
N HIS A 95 -3.86 -3.74 -11.74
CA HIS A 95 -3.94 -5.16 -12.04
C HIS A 95 -4.46 -5.33 -13.47
N VAL A 96 -3.65 -5.95 -14.34
CA VAL A 96 -4.08 -6.40 -15.65
C VAL A 96 -4.53 -7.85 -15.55
N THR A 97 -5.71 -8.17 -16.08
CA THR A 97 -6.24 -9.54 -16.19
C THR A 97 -6.68 -9.82 -17.61
N ASP A 98 -7.00 -11.08 -17.90
CA ASP A 98 -7.45 -11.53 -19.23
C ASP A 98 -6.46 -11.16 -20.34
N LEU A 99 -5.15 -11.10 -20.04
CA LEU A 99 -4.12 -10.74 -21.01
C LEU A 99 -4.03 -11.82 -22.09
N ARG A 100 -4.28 -11.44 -23.33
CA ARG A 100 -4.27 -12.35 -24.48
C ARG A 100 -3.56 -11.71 -25.67
N LEU A 101 -2.92 -12.56 -26.47
CA LEU A 101 -2.34 -12.20 -27.76
C LEU A 101 -3.18 -12.88 -28.86
N THR A 102 -3.87 -12.09 -29.67
CA THR A 102 -4.67 -12.57 -30.81
C THR A 102 -4.25 -11.79 -32.04
N ASP A 103 -3.90 -12.47 -33.13
CA ASP A 103 -3.45 -11.85 -34.38
C ASP A 103 -2.38 -10.76 -34.17
N LYS A 104 -1.37 -11.09 -33.35
CA LYS A 104 -0.26 -10.18 -32.96
C LYS A 104 -0.69 -8.93 -32.20
N THR A 105 -1.92 -8.91 -31.68
CA THR A 105 -2.48 -7.80 -30.90
C THR A 105 -2.71 -8.22 -29.45
N TYR A 106 -2.12 -7.47 -28.51
CA TYR A 106 -2.37 -7.67 -27.09
C TYR A 106 -3.68 -7.00 -26.64
N SER A 107 -4.44 -7.70 -25.82
CA SER A 107 -5.67 -7.21 -25.20
C SER A 107 -5.80 -7.73 -23.77
N GLY A 108 -6.66 -7.10 -22.97
CA GLY A 108 -6.94 -7.48 -21.59
C GLY A 108 -7.69 -6.38 -20.86
N LYS A 109 -7.89 -6.54 -19.55
CA LYS A 109 -8.62 -5.60 -18.70
C LYS A 109 -7.68 -5.00 -17.68
N VAL A 110 -7.74 -3.68 -17.51
CA VAL A 110 -6.96 -2.98 -16.48
C VAL A 110 -7.88 -2.53 -15.36
N LYS A 111 -7.52 -2.87 -14.12
CA LYS A 111 -8.23 -2.45 -12.91
C LYS A 111 -7.30 -1.66 -12.00
N ASN A 112 -7.76 -0.48 -11.57
CA ASN A 112 -7.15 0.26 -10.48
C ASN A 112 -7.63 -0.32 -9.16
N VAL A 113 -6.70 -0.57 -8.24
CA VAL A 113 -6.99 -1.11 -6.91
C VAL A 113 -6.25 -0.27 -5.88
N SER A 114 -6.94 0.05 -4.80
CA SER A 114 -6.36 0.66 -3.62
C SER A 114 -7.06 0.14 -2.38
N GLY A 115 -6.35 0.15 -1.27
CA GLY A 115 -6.87 -0.30 0.01
C GLY A 115 -5.92 0.05 1.14
N THR A 116 -6.13 -0.57 2.29
CA THR A 116 -5.26 -0.46 3.46
C THR A 116 -4.58 -1.79 3.73
N ILE A 117 -3.29 -1.75 4.05
CA ILE A 117 -2.51 -2.92 4.45
C ILE A 117 -1.91 -2.70 5.83
N THR A 118 -1.89 -3.77 6.64
CA THR A 118 -1.12 -3.83 7.88
C THR A 118 0.06 -4.76 7.68
N LEU A 119 1.26 -4.27 8.00
CA LEU A 119 2.51 -5.02 7.97
C LEU A 119 3.12 -5.05 9.38
N ASN A 120 3.64 -6.20 9.77
CA ASN A 120 4.39 -6.39 11.00
C ASN A 120 5.87 -6.52 10.66
N ALA A 121 6.67 -5.60 11.17
CA ALA A 121 8.12 -5.70 11.16
C ALA A 121 8.56 -6.54 12.35
N ASP A 122 9.41 -7.52 12.09
CA ASP A 122 10.21 -8.23 13.10
C ASP A 122 11.67 -7.95 12.76
N PHE A 123 12.28 -7.04 13.52
CA PHE A 123 13.63 -6.58 13.27
C PHE A 123 14.68 -7.61 13.69
N GLY A 124 14.37 -8.45 14.69
CA GLY A 124 15.22 -9.56 15.10
C GLY A 124 15.29 -10.68 14.06
N ALA A 125 14.15 -10.98 13.43
CA ALA A 125 14.07 -11.96 12.33
C ALA A 125 14.41 -11.36 10.95
N GLY A 126 14.54 -10.03 10.85
CA GLY A 126 14.75 -9.31 9.60
C GLY A 126 13.61 -9.50 8.60
N THR A 127 12.35 -9.38 9.06
CA THR A 127 11.16 -9.56 8.20
C THR A 127 10.18 -8.41 8.29
N LEU A 128 9.43 -8.19 7.20
CA LEU A 128 8.27 -7.32 7.15
C LEU A 128 7.15 -8.07 6.43
N ARG A 129 6.10 -8.47 7.16
CA ARG A 129 5.07 -9.38 6.64
C ARG A 129 3.67 -8.91 6.99
N GLY A 130 2.72 -9.13 6.09
CA GLY A 130 1.32 -8.84 6.38
C GLY A 130 0.43 -8.94 5.15
N ALA A 131 -0.83 -8.56 5.34
CA ALA A 131 -1.84 -8.60 4.29
C ALA A 131 -2.96 -7.57 4.55
N GLY A 132 -3.67 -7.21 3.49
CA GLY A 132 -4.83 -6.32 3.54
C GLY A 132 -5.48 -6.16 2.16
N ASP A 133 -6.82 -6.18 2.10
CA ASP A 133 -7.62 -6.05 0.87
C ASP A 133 -7.13 -6.92 -0.31
N GLY A 134 -6.66 -8.14 -0.02
CA GLY A 134 -6.17 -9.10 -1.03
C GLY A 134 -4.71 -8.93 -1.45
N LEU A 135 -4.00 -7.89 -0.97
CA LEU A 135 -2.56 -7.76 -1.10
C LEU A 135 -1.87 -8.50 0.05
N THR A 136 -0.88 -9.34 -0.25
CA THR A 136 -0.01 -10.00 0.72
C THR A 136 1.43 -9.58 0.48
N VAL A 137 2.17 -9.32 1.55
CA VAL A 137 3.59 -8.96 1.53
C VAL A 137 4.40 -9.95 2.36
N ASP A 138 5.46 -10.48 1.76
CA ASP A 138 6.51 -11.24 2.43
C ASP A 138 7.86 -10.61 2.11
N GLY A 139 8.33 -9.76 3.03
CA GLY A 139 9.55 -8.98 2.90
C GLY A 139 10.67 -9.40 3.86
N ARG A 140 11.89 -9.09 3.45
CA ARG A 140 13.15 -9.22 4.18
C ARG A 140 13.78 -7.86 4.36
N LEU A 141 14.24 -7.61 5.59
CA LEU A 141 14.92 -6.40 6.00
C LEU A 141 16.42 -6.65 6.05
N LYS A 142 17.21 -5.80 5.40
CA LYS A 142 18.66 -5.80 5.50
C LYS A 142 19.16 -4.36 5.56
N GLY A 143 19.51 -3.89 6.76
CA GLY A 143 19.72 -2.47 6.99
C GLY A 143 18.40 -1.72 6.80
N ASP A 144 18.42 -0.69 5.96
CA ASP A 144 17.25 0.08 5.53
C ASP A 144 16.55 -0.50 4.30
N THR A 145 17.12 -1.53 3.67
CA THR A 145 16.60 -2.11 2.44
C THR A 145 15.50 -3.11 2.75
N LEU A 146 14.40 -2.99 2.01
CA LEU A 146 13.32 -3.96 1.96
C LEU A 146 13.37 -4.68 0.60
N SER A 147 13.36 -6.01 0.64
CA SER A 147 13.25 -6.86 -0.55
C SER A 147 12.29 -8.00 -0.30
N GLY A 148 11.76 -8.64 -1.35
CA GLY A 148 10.98 -9.86 -1.18
C GLY A 148 9.90 -10.00 -2.24
N THR A 149 8.67 -10.28 -1.80
CA THR A 149 7.54 -10.45 -2.71
C THR A 149 6.26 -9.81 -2.21
N ALA A 150 5.52 -9.24 -3.16
CA ALA A 150 4.12 -8.86 -2.97
C ALA A 150 3.25 -9.77 -3.84
N SER A 151 2.01 -10.05 -3.43
CA SER A 151 1.09 -10.89 -4.21
C SER A 151 -0.32 -10.35 -4.14
N TYR A 152 -0.98 -10.28 -5.29
CA TYR A 152 -2.36 -9.81 -5.41
C TYR A 152 -3.06 -10.55 -6.56
N GLY A 153 -4.27 -11.04 -6.34
CA GLY A 153 -5.07 -11.68 -7.39
C GLY A 153 -4.41 -12.89 -8.06
N GLY A 154 -3.55 -13.62 -7.34
CA GLY A 154 -2.79 -14.76 -7.87
C GLY A 154 -1.47 -14.38 -8.58
N VAL A 155 -1.21 -13.09 -8.79
CA VAL A 155 0.06 -12.62 -9.37
C VAL A 155 1.06 -12.36 -8.25
N ARG A 156 2.24 -12.99 -8.35
CA ARG A 156 3.38 -12.74 -7.46
C ARG A 156 4.35 -11.76 -8.14
N GLY A 157 4.69 -10.68 -7.45
CA GLY A 157 5.63 -9.67 -7.90
C GLY A 157 6.86 -9.57 -7.03
N LYS A 158 7.97 -9.14 -7.63
CA LYS A 158 9.18 -8.75 -6.91
C LYS A 158 8.87 -7.49 -6.11
N LEU A 159 9.28 -7.47 -4.85
CA LEU A 159 9.18 -6.32 -3.96
C LEU A 159 10.57 -5.74 -3.75
N ASP A 160 10.70 -4.44 -3.92
CA ASP A 160 11.87 -3.65 -3.58
C ASP A 160 11.41 -2.39 -2.81
N GLY A 161 12.27 -1.83 -1.98
CA GLY A 161 11.95 -0.61 -1.25
C GLY A 161 12.84 -0.39 -0.04
N PHE A 162 12.32 0.37 0.92
CA PHE A 162 13.03 0.73 2.14
C PHE A 162 12.12 0.63 3.35
N ALA A 163 12.69 0.27 4.49
CA ALA A 163 11.97 0.15 5.74
C ALA A 163 12.84 0.60 6.92
N GLY A 164 12.22 1.32 7.84
CA GLY A 164 12.83 1.86 9.03
C GLY A 164 12.17 1.41 10.31
N ALA A 165 12.47 2.12 11.39
CA ALA A 165 11.88 1.87 12.70
C ALA A 165 10.36 2.04 12.69
N THR A 166 9.84 3.09 12.04
CA THR A 166 8.43 3.51 12.16
C THR A 166 7.66 3.51 10.83
N ASN A 167 8.33 3.31 9.70
CA ASN A 167 7.71 3.39 8.39
C ASN A 167 8.37 2.45 7.37
N ALA A 168 7.61 2.07 6.34
CA ALA A 168 8.13 1.32 5.19
C ALA A 168 7.45 1.77 3.90
N ILE A 169 8.23 1.74 2.82
CA ILE A 169 7.83 2.09 1.46
C ILE A 169 8.26 0.94 0.57
N GLY A 170 7.31 0.35 -0.14
CA GLY A 170 7.57 -0.77 -1.04
C GLY A 170 6.94 -0.53 -2.40
N ILE A 171 7.70 -0.82 -3.45
CA ILE A 171 7.23 -0.94 -4.83
C ILE A 171 7.26 -2.39 -5.25
N PHE A 172 6.31 -2.79 -6.07
CA PHE A 172 6.30 -4.14 -6.59
C PHE A 172 5.78 -4.21 -8.02
N GLU A 173 6.32 -5.17 -8.74
CA GLU A 173 5.93 -5.50 -10.09
C GLU A 173 6.00 -7.01 -10.31
N GLY A 174 5.01 -7.55 -11.03
CA GLY A 174 4.86 -8.98 -11.21
C GLY A 174 4.06 -9.34 -12.43
N LYS A 175 4.34 -10.51 -12.98
CA LYS A 175 3.66 -11.04 -14.16
C LYS A 175 3.35 -12.53 -13.96
N ALA A 176 2.17 -12.91 -14.42
CA ALA A 176 1.73 -14.28 -14.66
C ALA A 176 1.39 -14.44 -16.16
N PRO A 177 1.05 -15.65 -16.65
CA PRO A 177 0.78 -15.86 -18.08
C PRO A 177 -0.30 -14.94 -18.67
N ASP A 178 -1.37 -14.66 -17.91
CA ASP A 178 -2.56 -13.94 -18.35
C ASP A 178 -2.84 -12.66 -17.52
N SER A 179 -1.90 -12.23 -16.69
CA SER A 179 -2.09 -11.12 -15.76
C SER A 179 -0.78 -10.48 -15.31
N SER A 180 -0.85 -9.24 -14.81
CA SER A 180 0.29 -8.54 -14.20
C SER A 180 -0.16 -7.55 -13.15
N ILE A 181 0.75 -7.20 -12.24
CA ILE A 181 0.57 -6.16 -11.25
C ILE A 181 1.75 -5.19 -11.27
N ALA A 182 1.46 -3.92 -11.03
CA ALA A 182 2.45 -2.93 -10.61
C ALA A 182 1.82 -1.99 -9.60
N GLY A 183 2.55 -1.65 -8.55
CA GLY A 183 2.02 -0.82 -7.49
C GLY A 183 3.02 -0.60 -6.38
N GLY A 184 2.49 -0.14 -5.25
CA GLY A 184 3.27 0.03 -4.04
C GLY A 184 2.41 0.34 -2.82
N PHE A 185 3.08 0.50 -1.70
CA PHE A 185 2.49 0.86 -0.42
C PHE A 185 3.38 1.84 0.33
N VAL A 186 2.75 2.62 1.22
CA VAL A 186 3.42 3.43 2.23
C VAL A 186 2.73 3.13 3.55
N VAL A 187 3.48 2.63 4.53
CA VAL A 187 2.94 2.27 5.86
C VAL A 187 3.72 2.95 6.96
N ALA A 188 3.05 3.23 8.07
CA ALA A 188 3.66 3.76 9.28
C ALA A 188 2.97 3.25 10.55
N GLU A 189 3.67 3.29 11.68
CA GLU A 189 3.13 2.93 13.02
C GLU A 189 1.97 3.83 13.45
#